data_AF-K0I443-F1
#
_entry.id   AF-K0I443-F1
#
_cell.length_a   1.000
_cell.length_b   1.000
_cell.length_c   1.000
_cell.angle_alpha   90.00
_cell.angle_beta   90.00
_cell.angle_gamma   90.00
#
_symmetry.space_group_name_H-M   'P 1'
#
loop_
_entity.id
_entity.type
_entity.pdbx_description
1 polymer ?
#
loop_
_entity_poly.entity_id
_entity_poly.type
_entity_poly.pdbx_seq_one_letter_code
_entity_poly.pdbx_strand_id
1 'polypeptide(L)'
;MLHSGHGVELKVEGDSILTLRGLPWRLVRLQFRHPAEERVHQHNYPMATDLVYQGPDGQTAVVSVPMQLGSTNAFITRIWTHMPLDVQDSVRLPQPVLSVDELLPQDRRYYQYAGSITQPPCTEGVLRIVMKTPVNVGPAQLRMLQRVSPPNARPVQASNGRLVREAQ
;
A
#
# COMPACT_ATOMS: atom_id res chain seq x y z
N MET A 1 -1.28 9.22 -11.37
CA MET A 1 -0.50 9.37 -10.13
C MET A 1 -0.63 10.81 -9.68
N LEU A 2 -0.85 11.03 -8.40
CA LEU A 2 -1.15 12.34 -7.81
C LEU A 2 -0.26 12.53 -6.58
N HIS A 3 0.29 13.73 -6.43
CA HIS A 3 0.84 14.19 -5.16
C HIS A 3 -0.24 14.94 -4.38
N SER A 4 -0.89 14.30 -3.42
CA SER A 4 -2.04 14.90 -2.70
C SER A 4 -1.64 15.96 -1.66
N GLY A 5 -0.35 16.14 -1.39
CA GLY A 5 0.18 16.90 -0.26
C GLY A 5 0.31 16.07 1.01
N HIS A 6 -0.45 14.98 1.14
CA HIS A 6 -0.32 13.99 2.21
C HIS A 6 0.50 12.76 1.81
N GLY A 7 0.85 12.66 0.54
CA GLY A 7 1.61 11.57 -0.02
C GLY A 7 1.38 11.42 -1.51
N VAL A 8 2.03 10.42 -2.06
CA VAL A 8 1.90 10.05 -3.46
C VAL A 8 0.93 8.87 -3.56
N GLU A 9 -0.03 8.98 -4.48
CA GLU A 9 -0.99 7.91 -4.75
C GLU A 9 -1.19 7.68 -6.24
N LEU A 10 -1.46 6.43 -6.61
CA LEU A 10 -1.81 6.04 -7.96
C LEU A 10 -3.25 5.57 -7.98
N LYS A 11 -4.14 6.38 -8.56
CA LYS A 11 -5.50 5.96 -8.91
C LYS A 11 -5.44 4.92 -10.04
N VAL A 12 -6.23 3.87 -9.91
CA VAL A 12 -6.27 2.75 -10.87
C VAL A 12 -7.59 2.80 -11.64
N GLU A 13 -7.48 2.83 -12.97
CA GLU A 13 -8.58 2.69 -13.91
C GLU A 13 -8.53 1.27 -14.49
N GLY A 14 -9.64 0.53 -14.44
CA GLY A 14 -9.76 -0.84 -14.99
C GLY A 14 -10.15 -1.92 -13.98
N ASP A 15 -10.09 -3.18 -14.42
CA ASP A 15 -10.66 -4.35 -13.75
C ASP A 15 -9.61 -5.20 -13.00
N SER A 16 -8.71 -4.56 -12.26
CA SER A 16 -7.81 -5.29 -11.36
C SER A 16 -8.60 -5.81 -10.16
N ILE A 17 -8.91 -7.11 -10.15
CA ILE A 17 -9.78 -7.76 -9.16
C ILE A 17 -8.97 -8.68 -8.25
N LEU A 18 -9.27 -8.64 -6.96
CA LEU A 18 -8.85 -9.60 -5.95
C LEU A 18 -10.08 -10.36 -5.44
N THR A 19 -10.04 -11.69 -5.42
CA THR A 19 -11.12 -12.49 -4.82
C THR A 19 -10.85 -12.68 -3.33
N LEU A 20 -11.65 -12.05 -2.47
CA LEU A 20 -11.60 -12.26 -1.02
C LEU A 20 -12.92 -12.87 -0.55
N ARG A 21 -12.83 -14.02 0.12
CA ARG A 21 -13.98 -14.77 0.64
C ARG A 21 -15.04 -15.09 -0.44
N GLY A 22 -14.57 -15.38 -1.65
CA GLY A 22 -15.44 -15.70 -2.80
C GLY A 22 -16.10 -14.49 -3.46
N LEU A 23 -15.84 -13.26 -2.98
CA LEU A 23 -16.38 -12.03 -3.56
C LEU A 23 -15.30 -11.30 -4.37
N PRO A 24 -15.67 -10.61 -5.47
CA PRO A 24 -14.74 -9.80 -6.24
C PRO A 24 -14.52 -8.43 -5.56
N TRP A 25 -13.25 -8.05 -5.38
CA TRP A 25 -12.86 -6.75 -4.85
C TRP A 25 -12.05 -6.01 -5.89
N ARG A 26 -12.48 -4.80 -6.25
CA ARG A 26 -11.81 -3.99 -7.28
C ARG A 26 -10.75 -3.10 -6.66
N LEU A 27 -9.55 -3.11 -7.21
CA LEU A 27 -8.50 -2.16 -6.85
C LEU A 27 -8.88 -0.76 -7.33
N VAL A 28 -8.81 0.23 -6.43
CA VAL A 28 -9.15 1.62 -6.76
C VAL A 28 -7.95 2.55 -6.67
N ARG A 29 -6.99 2.27 -5.80
CA ARG A 29 -5.75 3.05 -5.69
C ARG A 29 -4.62 2.30 -5.00
N LEU A 30 -3.40 2.74 -5.28
CA LEU A 30 -2.20 2.46 -4.50
C LEU A 30 -1.79 3.70 -3.72
N GLN A 31 -1.32 3.51 -2.50
CA GLN A 31 -0.73 4.55 -1.67
C GLN A 31 0.64 4.12 -1.16
N PHE A 32 1.58 5.05 -1.12
CA PHE A 32 2.93 4.78 -0.65
C PHE A 32 3.15 5.44 0.72
N ARG A 33 3.58 4.64 1.69
CA ARG A 33 3.82 5.08 3.07
C ARG A 33 5.29 4.96 3.40
N HIS A 34 5.89 6.01 3.93
CA HIS A 34 7.20 5.92 4.56
C HIS A 34 7.18 6.64 5.93
N PRO A 35 7.65 5.97 7.01
CA PRO A 35 7.89 4.53 7.10
C PRO A 35 6.62 3.68 6.82
N ALA A 36 6.71 2.36 6.90
CA ALA A 36 5.50 1.53 6.94
C ALA A 36 4.65 1.90 8.18
N GLU A 37 3.32 1.84 8.04
CA GLU A 37 2.41 2.14 9.15
C GLU A 37 2.30 0.94 10.11
N GLU A 38 2.25 -0.27 9.58
CA GLU A 38 2.25 -1.51 10.34
C GLU A 38 3.63 -1.89 10.89
N ARG A 39 3.61 -2.48 12.09
CA ARG A 39 4.76 -3.17 12.67
C ARG A 39 4.47 -4.65 12.78
N VAL A 40 5.40 -5.48 12.29
CA VAL A 40 5.32 -6.94 12.36
C VAL A 40 6.32 -7.41 13.39
N HIS A 41 5.87 -8.06 14.47
CA HIS A 41 6.72 -8.45 15.60
C HIS A 41 7.60 -7.29 16.12
N GLN A 42 7.01 -6.10 16.28
CA GLN A 42 7.67 -4.85 16.68
C GLN A 42 8.70 -4.29 15.68
N HIS A 43 9.01 -5.03 14.61
CA HIS A 43 9.84 -4.54 13.52
C HIS A 43 9.05 -3.58 12.63
N ASN A 44 9.69 -2.46 12.27
CA ASN A 44 9.14 -1.49 11.33
C ASN A 44 9.92 -1.55 10.01
N TYR A 45 9.22 -1.38 8.90
CA TYR A 45 9.81 -1.36 7.57
C TYR A 45 9.99 0.09 7.08
N PRO A 46 11.02 0.36 6.25
CA PRO A 46 11.30 1.71 5.75
C PRO A 46 10.20 2.29 4.87
N MET A 47 9.39 1.45 4.22
CA MET A 47 8.16 1.87 3.54
C MET A 47 7.20 0.71 3.33
N ALA A 48 5.96 1.01 2.97
CA ALA A 48 4.99 0.03 2.49
C ALA A 48 4.21 0.59 1.29
N THR A 49 3.70 -0.32 0.45
CA THR A 49 2.71 0.01 -0.57
C THR A 49 1.36 -0.56 -0.15
N ASP A 50 0.37 0.31 0.03
CA ASP A 50 -1.00 -0.03 0.38
C ASP A 50 -1.87 -0.09 -0.87
N LEU A 51 -2.40 -1.27 -1.18
CA LEU A 51 -3.37 -1.52 -2.25
C LEU A 51 -4.79 -1.42 -1.67
N VAL A 52 -5.55 -0.40 -2.07
CA VAL A 52 -6.90 -0.15 -1.57
C VAL A 52 -7.93 -0.75 -2.53
N TYR A 53 -8.75 -1.65 -2.00
CA TYR A 53 -9.79 -2.36 -2.72
C TYR A 53 -11.18 -2.00 -2.22
N GLN A 54 -12.16 -2.00 -3.12
CA GLN A 54 -13.59 -1.87 -2.82
C GLN A 54 -14.32 -3.17 -3.15
N GLY A 55 -15.12 -3.63 -2.19
CA GLY A 55 -16.00 -4.78 -2.31
C GLY A 55 -17.35 -4.42 -2.96
N PRO A 56 -18.18 -5.43 -3.28
CA PRO A 56 -19.44 -5.23 -4.00
C PRO A 56 -20.46 -4.39 -3.23
N ASP A 57 -20.47 -4.43 -1.89
CA ASP A 57 -21.40 -3.66 -1.07
C ASP A 57 -20.74 -2.41 -0.46
N GLY A 58 -19.69 -1.89 -1.08
CA GLY A 58 -18.99 -0.68 -0.63
C GLY A 58 -18.02 -0.90 0.54
N GLN A 59 -17.75 -2.16 0.91
CA GLN A 59 -16.73 -2.45 1.93
C GLN A 59 -15.34 -2.06 1.41
N THR A 60 -14.41 -1.77 2.32
CA THR A 60 -13.02 -1.48 1.98
C THR A 60 -12.08 -2.53 2.55
N ALA A 61 -11.15 -2.99 1.72
CA ALA A 61 -10.02 -3.81 2.14
C ALA A 61 -8.72 -3.11 1.73
N VAL A 62 -7.69 -3.21 2.56
CA VAL A 62 -6.36 -2.71 2.22
C VAL A 62 -5.35 -3.83 2.38
N VAL A 63 -4.64 -4.13 1.29
CA VAL A 63 -3.49 -5.04 1.30
C VAL A 63 -2.22 -4.21 1.38
N SER A 64 -1.55 -4.26 2.53
CA SER A 64 -0.26 -3.61 2.74
C SER A 64 0.87 -4.58 2.41
N VAL A 65 1.79 -4.11 1.57
CA VAL A 65 3.02 -4.82 1.20
C VAL A 65 4.21 -4.10 1.85
N PRO A 66 4.73 -4.61 2.98
CA PRO A 66 5.92 -4.03 3.59
C PRO A 66 7.12 -4.14 2.65
N MET A 67 8.00 -3.14 2.66
CA MET A 67 9.19 -3.13 1.82
C MET A 67 10.44 -2.90 2.67
N GLN A 68 11.46 -3.73 2.47
CA GLN A 68 12.76 -3.62 3.15
C GLN A 68 13.84 -3.14 2.19
N LEU A 69 14.92 -2.55 2.72
CA LEU A 69 16.06 -2.17 1.89
C LEU A 69 16.70 -3.41 1.24
N GLY A 70 16.94 -3.34 -0.07
CA GLY A 70 17.56 -4.42 -0.81
C GLY A 70 17.79 -4.03 -2.27
N SER A 71 17.57 -4.99 -3.17
CA SER A 71 17.62 -4.75 -4.61
C SER A 71 16.55 -3.76 -5.08
N THR A 72 16.84 -3.06 -6.18
CA THR A 72 15.87 -2.20 -6.87
C THR A 72 14.60 -2.98 -7.21
N ASN A 73 13.45 -2.40 -6.90
CA ASN A 73 12.15 -2.98 -7.20
C ASN A 73 11.65 -2.51 -8.58
N ALA A 74 11.46 -3.43 -9.53
CA ALA A 74 11.08 -3.07 -10.90
C ALA A 74 9.72 -2.36 -10.96
N PHE A 75 8.76 -2.77 -10.14
CA PHE A 75 7.44 -2.15 -10.05
C PHE A 75 7.56 -0.69 -9.58
N ILE A 76 8.30 -0.44 -8.49
CA ILE A 76 8.55 0.93 -8.02
C ILE A 76 9.29 1.77 -9.06
N THR A 77 10.26 1.21 -9.78
CA THR A 77 10.98 1.94 -10.85
C THR A 77 10.00 2.47 -11.90
N ARG A 78 9.10 1.63 -12.40
CA ARG A 78 8.11 2.01 -13.41
C ARG A 78 7.21 3.15 -12.93
N ILE A 79 6.79 3.12 -11.66
CA ILE A 79 5.96 4.17 -11.09
C ILE A 79 6.75 5.45 -10.87
N TRP A 80 7.99 5.36 -10.35
CA TRP A 80 8.79 6.54 -9.99
C TRP A 80 9.26 7.32 -11.22
N THR A 81 9.35 6.70 -12.40
CA THR A 81 9.59 7.41 -13.67
C THR A 81 8.51 8.46 -13.96
N HIS A 82 7.33 8.35 -13.36
CA HIS A 82 6.20 9.24 -13.56
C HIS A 82 5.76 9.94 -12.25
N MET A 83 6.67 10.03 -11.29
CA MET A 83 6.38 10.64 -9.99
C MET A 83 6.18 12.16 -10.12
N PRO A 84 5.00 12.69 -9.76
CA PRO A 84 4.82 14.14 -9.62
C PRO A 84 5.67 14.67 -8.46
N LEU A 85 6.41 15.75 -8.71
CA LEU A 85 7.32 16.34 -7.73
C LEU A 85 6.65 17.44 -6.90
N ASP A 86 5.71 18.17 -7.50
CA ASP A 86 5.01 19.28 -6.85
C ASP A 86 3.70 18.85 -6.21
N VAL A 87 3.32 19.52 -5.13
CA VAL A 87 2.05 19.28 -4.44
C VAL A 87 0.87 19.66 -5.35
N GLN A 88 -0.16 18.80 -5.38
CA GLN A 88 -1.31 18.86 -6.29
C GLN A 88 -0.99 18.58 -7.76
N ASP A 89 0.25 18.26 -8.11
CA ASP A 89 0.57 17.81 -9.46
C ASP A 89 0.12 16.36 -9.69
N SER A 90 -0.27 16.07 -10.93
CA SER A 90 -0.72 14.75 -11.33
C SER A 90 -0.21 14.36 -12.71
N VAL A 91 0.29 13.14 -12.82
CA VAL A 91 0.80 12.55 -14.06
C VAL A 91 -0.01 11.31 -14.39
N ARG A 92 -0.53 11.23 -15.62
CA ARG A 92 -1.17 10.00 -16.11
C ARG A 92 -0.08 9.02 -16.56
N LEU A 93 -0.13 7.80 -16.04
CA LEU A 93 0.76 6.74 -16.50
C LEU A 93 0.24 6.23 -17.87
N PRO A 94 1.10 5.84 -18.81
CA PRO A 94 0.67 5.18 -20.03
C PRO A 94 -0.11 3.87 -19.73
N GLN A 95 -0.74 3.26 -20.74
CA GLN A 95 -1.36 1.93 -20.60
C GLN A 95 -0.72 0.94 -21.59
N PRO A 96 -0.67 -0.36 -21.26
CA PRO A 96 -0.84 -0.95 -19.92
C PRO A 96 0.50 -0.86 -19.16
N VAL A 97 0.50 -0.30 -17.95
CA VAL A 97 1.79 -0.05 -17.26
C VAL A 97 2.10 -1.03 -16.13
N LEU A 98 1.12 -1.64 -15.45
CA LEU A 98 1.40 -2.38 -14.22
C LEU A 98 0.46 -3.56 -13.97
N SER A 99 1.03 -4.73 -13.67
CA SER A 99 0.35 -5.79 -12.93
C SER A 99 0.69 -5.66 -11.44
N VAL A 100 -0.32 -5.72 -10.57
CA VAL A 100 -0.12 -5.73 -9.11
C VAL A 100 0.66 -6.96 -8.65
N ASP A 101 0.59 -8.06 -9.40
CA ASP A 101 1.35 -9.27 -9.06
C ASP A 101 2.86 -9.07 -9.14
N GLU A 102 3.35 -8.05 -9.86
CA GLU A 102 4.77 -7.68 -9.86
C GLU A 102 5.22 -7.04 -8.53
N LEU A 103 4.28 -6.48 -7.77
CA LEU A 103 4.53 -5.90 -6.45
C LEU A 103 4.43 -6.95 -5.34
N LEU A 104 3.49 -7.90 -5.47
CA LEU A 104 3.17 -8.83 -4.40
C LEU A 104 4.26 -9.91 -4.25
N PRO A 105 4.62 -10.31 -3.01
CA PRO A 105 5.61 -11.35 -2.78
C PRO A 105 5.13 -12.70 -3.34
N GLN A 106 6.06 -13.60 -3.68
CA GLN A 106 5.73 -14.97 -4.11
C GLN A 106 4.98 -15.74 -3.02
N ASP A 107 5.44 -15.61 -1.78
CA ASP A 107 4.74 -16.10 -0.61
C ASP A 107 3.60 -15.16 -0.23
N ARG A 108 2.36 -15.63 -0.44
CA ARG A 108 1.15 -14.84 -0.23
C ARG A 108 0.58 -14.93 1.18
N ARG A 109 1.31 -15.48 2.17
CA ARG A 109 0.86 -15.49 3.57
C ARG A 109 0.71 -14.09 4.14
N TYR A 110 -0.32 -13.89 4.96
CA TYR A 110 -0.67 -12.56 5.49
C TYR A 110 -1.22 -12.59 6.92
N TYR A 111 -1.15 -11.43 7.58
CA TYR A 111 -1.95 -11.10 8.75
C TYR A 111 -3.23 -10.39 8.31
N GLN A 112 -4.33 -10.57 9.04
CA GLN A 112 -5.53 -9.78 8.83
C GLN A 112 -6.20 -9.35 10.14
N TYR A 113 -6.81 -8.18 10.13
CA TYR A 113 -7.58 -7.65 11.26
C TYR A 113 -8.61 -6.62 10.80
N ALA A 114 -9.62 -6.40 11.65
CA ALA A 114 -10.55 -5.29 11.48
C ALA A 114 -9.88 -3.98 11.94
N GLY A 115 -9.82 -3.01 11.04
CA GLY A 115 -9.15 -1.74 11.26
C GLY A 115 -9.89 -0.56 10.63
N SER A 116 -9.12 0.47 10.29
CA SER A 116 -9.62 1.71 9.73
C SER A 116 -8.78 2.15 8.53
N ILE A 117 -9.25 3.17 7.83
CA ILE A 117 -8.38 4.02 7.01
C ILE A 117 -7.40 4.75 7.95
N THR A 118 -6.16 4.94 7.51
CA THR A 118 -5.09 5.55 8.33
C THR A 118 -4.93 7.06 8.08
N GLN A 119 -5.67 7.60 7.11
CA GLN A 119 -5.87 9.04 6.88
C GLN A 119 -7.25 9.49 7.40
N PRO A 120 -7.40 10.75 7.84
CA PRO A 120 -8.71 11.32 8.17
C PRO A 120 -9.74 11.07 7.06
N PRO A 121 -11.00 10.71 7.40
CA PRO A 121 -11.60 10.73 8.74
C PRO A 121 -11.37 9.45 9.57
N CYS A 122 -10.40 8.61 9.21
CA CYS A 122 -10.06 7.38 9.93
C CYS A 122 -11.21 6.37 10.04
N THR A 123 -12.04 6.27 9.00
CA THR A 123 -13.23 5.40 8.95
C THR A 123 -12.89 3.96 9.29
N GLU A 124 -13.61 3.38 10.26
CA GLU A 124 -13.50 1.97 10.66
C GLU A 124 -14.21 1.02 9.68
N GLY A 125 -14.23 -0.28 9.98
CA GLY A 125 -14.87 -1.29 9.11
C GLY A 125 -14.00 -1.71 7.93
N VAL A 126 -12.69 -1.39 7.97
CA VAL A 126 -11.73 -1.75 6.93
C VAL A 126 -11.11 -3.10 7.25
N LEU A 127 -11.13 -4.03 6.29
CA LEU A 127 -10.33 -5.25 6.37
C LEU A 127 -8.87 -4.92 6.05
N ARG A 128 -8.00 -4.91 7.06
CA ARG A 128 -6.55 -4.76 6.85
C ARG A 128 -5.94 -6.13 6.61
N ILE A 129 -5.15 -6.24 5.56
CA ILE A 129 -4.36 -7.42 5.19
C ILE A 129 -2.92 -6.97 5.08
N VAL A 130 -1.99 -7.63 5.76
CA VAL A 130 -0.57 -7.26 5.78
C VAL A 130 0.25 -8.45 5.36
N MET A 131 0.98 -8.33 4.25
CA MET A 131 1.83 -9.41 3.76
C MET A 131 2.91 -9.75 4.79
N LYS A 132 3.11 -11.05 5.09
CA LYS A 132 4.15 -11.48 6.03
C LYS A 132 5.54 -11.29 5.44
N THR A 133 5.67 -11.57 4.14
CA THR A 133 6.93 -11.50 3.41
C THR A 133 7.11 -10.10 2.82
N PRO A 134 8.12 -9.33 3.26
CA PRO A 134 8.40 -8.03 2.65
C PRO A 134 8.99 -8.21 1.25
N VAL A 135 8.84 -7.19 0.41
CA VAL A 135 9.56 -7.09 -0.87
C VAL A 135 10.73 -6.13 -0.75
N ASN A 136 11.71 -6.25 -1.64
CA ASN A 136 12.84 -5.31 -1.61
C ASN A 136 12.44 -3.96 -2.21
N VAL A 137 13.08 -2.90 -1.72
CA VAL A 137 13.15 -1.57 -2.36
C VAL A 137 14.60 -1.09 -2.36
N GLY A 138 15.03 -0.49 -3.48
CA GLY A 138 16.38 0.04 -3.61
C GLY A 138 16.57 1.31 -2.76
N PRO A 139 17.77 1.55 -2.19
CA PRO A 139 18.04 2.74 -1.39
C PRO A 139 17.75 4.06 -2.12
N ALA A 140 18.01 4.12 -3.44
CA ALA A 140 17.71 5.30 -4.25
C ALA A 140 16.19 5.52 -4.44
N GLN A 141 15.40 4.44 -4.54
CA GLN A 141 13.95 4.51 -4.69
C GLN A 141 13.29 5.04 -3.41
N LEU A 142 13.75 4.56 -2.24
CA LEU A 142 13.31 5.08 -0.94
C LEU A 142 13.67 6.56 -0.79
N ARG A 143 14.90 6.95 -1.11
CA ARG A 143 15.33 8.36 -1.05
C ARG A 143 14.51 9.28 -1.96
N MET A 144 14.07 8.79 -3.12
CA MET A 144 13.20 9.57 -4.01
C MET A 144 11.86 9.87 -3.32
N LEU A 145 11.24 8.86 -2.71
CA LEU A 145 9.98 9.05 -1.98
C LEU A 145 10.14 10.05 -0.82
N GLN A 146 11.23 9.92 -0.06
CA GLN A 146 11.54 10.81 1.08
C GLN A 146 11.78 12.27 0.69
N ARG A 147 12.21 12.52 -0.55
CA ARG A 147 12.40 13.88 -1.07
C ARG A 147 11.08 14.54 -1.46
N VAL A 148 10.17 13.75 -2.02
CA VAL A 148 8.89 14.24 -2.56
C VAL A 148 7.83 14.33 -1.48
N SER A 149 7.79 13.35 -0.57
CA SER A 149 6.83 13.30 0.52
C SER A 149 7.57 13.26 1.87
N PRO A 150 7.24 14.11 2.85
CA PRO A 150 7.72 13.93 4.23
C PRO A 150 7.16 12.62 4.81
N PRO A 151 7.67 12.13 5.95
CA PRO A 151 7.11 10.94 6.60
C PRO A 151 5.60 11.05 6.78
N ASN A 152 4.86 10.11 6.21
CA ASN A 152 3.40 10.16 6.08
C ASN A 152 2.69 8.97 6.73
N ALA A 153 3.41 8.25 7.59
CA ALA A 153 2.89 7.13 8.37
C ALA A 153 2.18 7.61 9.63
N ARG A 154 0.92 7.19 9.82
CA ARG A 154 0.24 7.33 11.11
C ARG A 154 0.94 6.43 12.15
N PRO A 155 1.15 6.89 13.39
CA PRO A 155 1.66 6.04 14.47
C PRO A 155 0.78 4.81 14.72
N VAL A 156 1.39 3.72 15.17
CA VAL A 156 0.65 2.51 15.58
C VAL A 156 -0.37 2.84 16.66
N GLN A 157 -1.54 2.21 16.57
CA GLN A 157 -2.65 2.41 17.49
C GLN A 157 -2.83 1.20 18.40
N ALA A 158 -3.44 1.40 19.57
CA ALA A 158 -3.71 0.32 20.51
C ALA A 158 -4.56 -0.80 19.88
N SER A 159 -4.25 -2.05 20.20
CA SER A 159 -4.99 -3.20 19.66
C SER A 159 -6.42 -3.29 20.22
N ASN A 160 -6.68 -2.79 21.43
CA ASN A 160 -7.98 -2.79 22.10
C ASN A 160 -8.64 -4.19 22.10
N GLY A 161 -7.84 -5.24 22.31
CA GLY A 161 -8.32 -6.63 22.33
C GLY A 161 -8.69 -7.22 20.96
N ARG A 162 -8.49 -6.48 19.85
CA ARG A 162 -8.71 -7.01 18.50
C ARG A 162 -7.74 -8.15 18.20
N LEU A 163 -8.28 -9.25 17.71
CA LEU A 163 -7.50 -10.41 17.27
C LEU A 163 -6.87 -10.14 15.90
N VAL A 164 -5.55 -10.29 15.80
CA VAL A 164 -4.85 -10.40 14.52
C VAL A 164 -4.88 -11.87 14.12
N ARG A 165 -5.49 -12.18 12.97
CA ARG A 165 -5.54 -13.52 12.42
C ARG A 165 -4.39 -13.73 11.45
N GLU A 166 -3.90 -14.96 11.38
CA GLU A 166 -2.87 -15.37 10.44
C GLU A 166 -3.47 -16.28 9.38
N ALA A 167 -3.17 -16.01 8.12
CA ALA A 167 -3.39 -16.94 7.03
C ALA A 167 -2.07 -17.65 6.68
N GLN A 168 -2.17 -18.95 6.41
CA GLN A 168 -1.08 -19.79 5.90
C GLN A 168 -1.21 -19.97 4.39
#